data_AF-A0A3B8WN16-F1
#
_entry.id   AF-A0A3B8WN16-F1
#
_cell.length_a   1.000
_cell.length_b   1.000
_cell.length_c   1.000
_cell.angle_alpha   90.00
_cell.angle_beta   90.00
_cell.angle_gamma   90.00
#
_symmetry.space_group_name_H-M   'P 1'
#
loop_
_entity.id
_entity.type
_entity.pdbx_description
1 polymer ?
#
loop_
_entity_poly.entity_id
_entity_poly.type
_entity_poly.pdbx_seq_one_letter_code
_entity_poly.pdbx_strand_id
1 'polypeptide(L)'
;MTAGGETHQTAQSPSDTLTTPQGVPISDNQNSLKAGARGPTLLEDQVLREKLFHFDHERIPERVVHARGFGVHGYFENYKCQAELTCADLFQRPGEQTPAFVRFSTVLGNKGSFDLARDVRGFAVKLYTREGNWDLVGNNIPVFFIQDAMKFPDLVHAGKQEPDRGFPQA
;
A
#
# COMPACT_ATOMS: atom_id res chain seq x y z
N MET A 1 20.27 -31.84 -9.83
CA MET A 1 20.79 -31.23 -8.60
C MET A 1 22.20 -30.76 -8.89
N THR A 2 22.52 -29.50 -8.61
CA THR A 2 23.89 -29.00 -8.75
C THR A 2 24.80 -29.54 -7.65
N ALA A 3 26.11 -29.35 -7.77
CA ALA A 3 27.10 -29.90 -6.83
C ALA A 3 26.89 -29.46 -5.37
N GLY A 4 26.17 -28.35 -5.12
CA GLY A 4 25.78 -27.87 -3.79
C GLY A 4 24.39 -28.30 -3.31
N GLY A 5 23.64 -29.09 -4.10
CA GLY A 5 22.28 -29.50 -3.76
C GLY A 5 21.20 -28.41 -3.92
N GLU A 6 21.58 -27.24 -4.45
CA GLU A 6 20.66 -26.12 -4.62
C GLU A 6 19.63 -26.39 -5.72
N THR A 7 18.41 -25.88 -5.51
CA THR A 7 17.33 -25.96 -6.49
C THR A 7 17.45 -24.81 -7.50
N HIS A 8 17.74 -25.15 -8.75
CA HIS A 8 17.68 -24.22 -9.86
C HIS A 8 16.29 -24.28 -10.51
N GLN A 9 15.88 -23.19 -11.16
CA GLN A 9 14.59 -23.18 -11.82
C GLN A 9 14.52 -24.23 -12.94
N THR A 10 13.40 -24.93 -13.01
CA THR A 10 13.05 -25.86 -14.08
C THR A 10 11.68 -25.47 -14.60
N ALA A 11 11.63 -24.43 -15.44
CA ALA A 11 10.39 -23.95 -16.02
C ALA A 11 9.89 -24.96 -17.08
N GLN A 12 8.60 -25.31 -17.02
CA GLN A 12 7.95 -26.21 -18.00
C GLN A 12 7.46 -25.45 -19.24
N SER A 13 7.35 -24.12 -19.15
CA SER A 13 6.94 -23.24 -20.23
C SER A 13 7.66 -21.89 -20.14
N PRO A 14 7.70 -21.10 -21.23
CA PRO A 14 8.28 -19.75 -21.21
C PRO A 14 7.62 -18.81 -20.19
N SER A 15 6.33 -18.96 -19.90
CA SER A 15 5.62 -18.12 -18.91
C SER A 15 5.99 -18.41 -17.46
N ASP A 16 6.54 -19.60 -17.19
CA ASP A 16 6.95 -20.01 -15.84
C ASP A 16 8.45 -19.75 -15.59
N THR A 17 9.16 -19.21 -16.59
CA THR A 17 10.58 -18.92 -16.49
C THR A 17 10.81 -17.67 -15.63
N LEU A 18 11.59 -17.80 -14.57
CA LEU A 18 12.08 -16.67 -13.80
C LEU A 18 13.01 -15.83 -14.67
N THR A 19 12.69 -14.55 -14.82
CA THR A 19 13.39 -13.59 -15.66
C THR A 19 13.78 -12.34 -14.88
N THR A 20 14.70 -11.55 -15.44
CA THR A 20 14.87 -10.14 -15.05
C THR A 20 13.67 -9.31 -15.56
N PRO A 21 13.46 -8.09 -15.05
CA PRO A 21 12.48 -7.14 -15.57
C PRO A 21 12.55 -6.84 -17.09
N GLN A 22 13.71 -7.02 -17.74
CA GLN A 22 13.85 -6.90 -19.22
C GLN A 22 13.53 -8.22 -19.95
N GLY A 23 13.07 -9.25 -19.23
CA GLY A 23 12.68 -10.55 -19.78
C GLY A 23 13.83 -11.52 -19.99
N VAL A 24 15.02 -11.28 -19.43
CA VAL A 24 16.18 -12.18 -19.60
C VAL A 24 16.04 -13.38 -18.64
N PRO A 25 16.06 -14.64 -19.12
CA PRO A 25 15.99 -15.82 -18.26
C PRO A 25 17.15 -15.90 -17.25
N ILE A 26 16.84 -16.20 -15.98
CA ILE A 26 17.83 -16.29 -14.89
C ILE A 26 18.25 -17.75 -14.66
N SER A 27 19.40 -18.18 -15.16
CA SER A 27 19.84 -19.59 -15.01
C SER A 27 20.12 -20.00 -13.55
N ASP A 28 20.67 -19.10 -12.75
CA ASP A 28 20.99 -19.31 -11.34
C ASP A 28 20.54 -18.10 -10.50
N ASN A 29 19.59 -18.33 -9.59
CA ASN A 29 19.06 -17.33 -8.66
C ASN A 29 19.53 -17.57 -7.21
N GLN A 30 20.52 -18.46 -7.03
CA GLN A 30 21.06 -18.87 -5.73
C GLN A 30 22.43 -18.23 -5.48
N ASN A 31 23.18 -17.97 -6.56
CA ASN A 31 24.55 -17.49 -6.49
C ASN A 31 24.76 -16.16 -7.20
N SER A 32 25.68 -15.35 -6.66
CA SER A 32 26.28 -14.22 -7.37
C SER A 32 27.37 -14.70 -8.32
N LEU A 33 27.56 -13.99 -9.44
CA LEU A 33 28.70 -14.15 -10.33
C LEU A 33 29.99 -13.68 -9.62
N LYS A 34 30.96 -14.58 -9.55
CA LYS A 34 32.24 -14.38 -8.83
C LYS A 34 33.45 -14.74 -9.70
N ALA A 35 34.60 -14.15 -9.40
CA ALA A 35 35.90 -14.56 -9.97
C ALA A 35 36.37 -15.91 -9.38
N GLY A 36 35.74 -17.01 -9.82
CA GLY A 36 35.91 -18.35 -9.26
C GLY A 36 34.96 -18.63 -8.08
N ALA A 37 34.77 -19.91 -7.74
CA ALA A 37 33.74 -20.34 -6.79
C ALA A 37 33.81 -19.67 -5.40
N ARG A 38 35.02 -19.32 -4.95
CA ARG A 38 35.31 -18.64 -3.66
C ARG A 38 35.96 -17.27 -3.84
N GLY A 39 35.82 -16.66 -5.02
CA GLY A 39 36.36 -15.34 -5.32
C GLY A 39 35.40 -14.18 -4.99
N PRO A 40 35.81 -12.93 -5.24
CA PRO A 40 34.97 -11.75 -5.09
C PRO A 40 33.84 -11.71 -6.13
N THR A 41 32.74 -11.04 -5.80
CA THR A 41 31.61 -10.76 -6.71
C THR A 41 32.01 -9.77 -7.80
N LEU A 42 31.53 -10.00 -9.02
CA LEU A 42 31.81 -9.15 -10.18
C LEU A 42 30.73 -8.07 -10.38
N LEU A 43 31.14 -6.85 -10.77
CA LEU A 43 30.21 -5.75 -11.05
C LEU A 43 29.35 -6.01 -12.30
N GLU A 44 29.82 -6.83 -13.23
CA GLU A 44 29.08 -7.20 -14.44
C GLU A 44 27.87 -8.10 -14.17
N ASP A 45 27.68 -8.58 -12.93
CA ASP A 45 26.50 -9.32 -12.51
C ASP A 45 25.24 -8.43 -12.55
N GLN A 46 24.59 -8.37 -13.70
CA GLN A 46 23.37 -7.60 -13.91
C GLN A 46 22.22 -8.15 -13.05
N VAL A 47 22.04 -9.47 -13.00
CA VAL A 47 20.91 -10.11 -12.31
C VAL A 47 20.94 -9.77 -10.82
N LEU A 48 22.11 -9.88 -10.18
CA LEU A 48 22.29 -9.51 -8.78
C LEU A 48 21.99 -8.03 -8.55
N ARG A 49 22.62 -7.14 -9.33
CA ARG A 49 22.47 -5.70 -9.16
C ARG A 49 21.03 -5.26 -9.31
N GLU A 50 20.33 -5.78 -10.30
CA GLU A 50 18.95 -5.40 -10.57
C GLU A 50 17.98 -5.88 -9.48
N LYS A 51 18.16 -7.12 -9.00
CA LYS A 51 17.36 -7.67 -7.91
C LYS A 51 17.57 -6.88 -6.61
N LEU A 52 18.83 -6.57 -6.26
CA LEU A 52 19.15 -5.76 -5.08
C LEU A 52 18.68 -4.32 -5.23
N PHE A 53 18.87 -3.72 -6.41
CA PHE A 53 18.43 -2.35 -6.66
C PHE A 53 16.91 -2.22 -6.50
N HIS A 54 16.12 -3.17 -7.02
CA HIS A 54 14.68 -3.16 -6.79
C HIS A 54 14.33 -3.31 -5.30
N PHE A 55 14.98 -4.24 -4.59
CA PHE A 55 14.79 -4.45 -3.16
C PHE A 55 15.09 -3.19 -2.32
N ASP A 56 16.23 -2.54 -2.58
CA ASP A 56 16.68 -1.35 -1.86
C ASP A 56 15.71 -0.16 -2.01
N HIS A 57 14.87 -0.17 -3.04
CA HIS A 57 13.91 0.89 -3.36
C HIS A 57 12.43 0.47 -3.17
N GLU A 58 12.16 -0.65 -2.49
CA GLU A 58 10.77 -1.10 -2.24
C GLU A 58 9.98 -0.17 -1.32
N ARG A 59 10.65 0.60 -0.46
CA ARG A 59 10.00 1.43 0.55
C ARG A 59 9.69 2.81 -0.02
N ILE A 60 8.40 3.10 -0.13
CA ILE A 60 7.87 4.46 -0.32
C ILE A 60 7.48 5.08 1.03
N PRO A 61 7.48 6.42 1.16
CA PRO A 61 7.03 7.08 2.38
C PRO A 61 5.62 6.62 2.78
N GLU A 62 5.41 6.41 4.09
CA GLU A 62 4.08 6.19 4.62
C GLU A 62 3.24 7.47 4.60
N ARG A 63 1.93 7.33 4.83
CA ARG A 63 1.07 8.50 5.01
C ARG A 63 1.44 9.23 6.29
N VAL A 64 1.44 10.56 6.28
CA VAL A 64 1.77 11.39 7.46
C VAL A 64 0.87 11.04 8.66
N VAL A 65 -0.41 10.84 8.41
CA VAL A 65 -1.42 10.30 9.34
C VAL A 65 -2.13 9.14 8.67
N HIS A 66 -2.80 8.29 9.44
CA HIS A 66 -3.49 7.11 8.92
C HIS A 66 -2.57 6.12 8.19
N ALA A 67 -1.33 5.97 8.67
CA ALA A 67 -0.31 5.10 8.08
C ALA A 67 -0.70 3.61 8.21
N ARG A 68 -1.09 3.18 9.42
CA ARG A 68 -1.60 1.83 9.68
C ARG A 68 -3.03 1.69 9.19
N GLY A 69 -3.26 0.74 8.29
CA GLY A 69 -4.59 0.48 7.74
C GLY A 69 -4.61 -0.66 6.75
N PHE A 70 -5.81 -1.13 6.43
CA PHE A 70 -6.06 -2.21 5.47
C PHE A 70 -7.18 -1.80 4.52
N GLY A 71 -7.22 -2.43 3.34
CA GLY A 71 -8.22 -2.12 2.32
C GLY A 71 -8.95 -3.34 1.81
N VAL A 72 -10.19 -3.13 1.36
CA VAL A 72 -11.09 -4.17 0.87
C VAL A 72 -11.89 -3.63 -0.32
N HIS A 73 -12.06 -4.46 -1.36
CA HIS A 73 -12.93 -4.15 -2.49
C HIS A 73 -14.39 -4.53 -2.19
N GLY A 74 -15.32 -3.80 -2.80
CA GLY A 74 -16.75 -4.09 -2.72
C GLY A 74 -17.52 -3.25 -3.71
N TYR A 75 -18.78 -2.97 -3.41
CA TYR A 75 -19.62 -2.07 -4.19
C TYR A 75 -20.56 -1.28 -3.29
N PHE A 76 -21.02 -0.15 -3.81
CA PHE A 76 -22.11 0.64 -3.27
C PHE A 76 -23.35 0.44 -4.16
N GLU A 77 -24.53 0.36 -3.54
CA GLU A 77 -25.80 0.26 -4.23
C GLU A 77 -26.79 1.25 -3.62
N ASN A 78 -27.34 2.12 -4.46
CA ASN A 78 -28.35 3.07 -4.03
C ASN A 78 -29.74 2.44 -4.01
N TYR A 79 -30.52 2.67 -2.95
CA TYR A 79 -31.85 2.08 -2.80
C TYR A 79 -32.95 2.79 -3.59
N LYS A 80 -32.86 4.11 -3.76
CA LYS A 80 -33.90 4.94 -4.42
C LYS A 80 -33.26 6.12 -5.14
N CYS A 81 -33.82 6.49 -6.30
CA CYS A 81 -33.33 7.63 -7.06
C CYS A 81 -33.38 8.92 -6.21
N GLN A 82 -32.29 9.68 -6.19
CA GLN A 82 -32.15 10.94 -5.44
C GLN A 82 -32.06 12.16 -6.37
N ALA A 83 -32.61 12.08 -7.59
CA ALA A 83 -32.55 13.16 -8.59
C ALA A 83 -33.14 14.49 -8.08
N GLU A 84 -34.05 14.44 -7.11
CA GLU A 84 -34.61 15.64 -6.46
C GLU A 84 -33.59 16.40 -5.59
N LEU A 85 -32.53 15.73 -5.12
CA LEU A 85 -31.52 16.29 -4.20
C LEU A 85 -30.16 16.50 -4.86
N THR A 86 -29.80 15.69 -5.85
CA THR A 86 -28.46 15.71 -6.43
C THR A 86 -28.45 15.19 -7.87
N CYS A 87 -27.55 15.71 -8.69
CA CYS A 87 -27.24 15.20 -10.03
C CYS A 87 -26.16 14.12 -10.04
N ALA A 88 -25.57 13.75 -8.89
CA ALA A 88 -24.47 12.79 -8.87
C ALA A 88 -24.90 11.41 -9.39
N ASP A 89 -24.13 10.89 -10.36
CA ASP A 89 -24.46 9.70 -11.16
C ASP A 89 -24.85 8.47 -10.31
N LEU A 90 -24.08 8.18 -9.26
CA LEU A 90 -24.27 6.99 -8.41
C LEU A 90 -25.59 6.97 -7.63
N PHE A 91 -26.34 8.09 -7.59
CA PHE A 91 -27.62 8.19 -6.90
C PHE A 91 -28.82 8.25 -7.85
N GLN A 92 -28.62 8.19 -9.17
CA GLN A 92 -29.70 8.34 -10.14
C GLN A 92 -30.46 7.04 -10.41
N ARG A 93 -29.81 5.88 -10.25
CA ARG A 93 -30.34 4.58 -10.69
C ARG A 93 -30.33 3.58 -9.53
N PRO A 94 -31.51 3.25 -8.96
CA PRO A 94 -31.64 2.24 -7.91
C PRO A 94 -31.12 0.87 -8.36
N GLY A 95 -30.47 0.14 -7.45
CA GLY A 95 -29.97 -1.21 -7.73
C GLY A 95 -28.69 -1.26 -8.56
N GLU A 96 -28.17 -0.13 -9.04
CA GLU A 96 -26.88 -0.11 -9.74
C GLU A 96 -25.72 -0.28 -8.73
N GLN A 97 -24.86 -1.25 -9.01
CA GLN A 97 -23.65 -1.50 -8.24
C GLN A 97 -22.50 -0.61 -8.74
N THR A 98 -22.13 0.38 -7.96
CA THR A 98 -20.94 1.21 -8.18
C THR A 98 -19.75 0.53 -7.52
N PRO A 99 -18.68 0.15 -8.24
CA PRO A 99 -17.51 -0.45 -7.63
C PRO A 99 -16.91 0.47 -6.56
N ALA A 100 -16.40 -0.13 -5.48
CA ALA A 100 -15.84 0.60 -4.36
C ALA A 100 -14.55 -0.04 -3.84
N PHE A 101 -13.66 0.80 -3.31
CA PHE A 101 -12.55 0.38 -2.49
C PHE A 101 -12.57 1.14 -1.18
N VAL A 102 -12.55 0.41 -0.07
CA VAL A 102 -12.54 0.99 1.27
C VAL A 102 -11.16 0.82 1.88
N ARG A 103 -10.66 1.85 2.57
CA ARG A 103 -9.49 1.75 3.44
C ARG A 103 -9.82 2.19 4.86
N PHE A 104 -9.67 1.26 5.79
CA PHE A 104 -9.76 1.51 7.23
C PHE A 104 -8.37 1.81 7.80
N SER A 105 -8.30 2.59 8.87
CA SER A 105 -7.00 2.97 9.47
C SER A 105 -7.14 3.45 10.92
N THR A 106 -6.06 3.39 11.69
CA THR A 106 -5.86 4.26 12.87
C THR A 106 -5.38 5.65 12.38
N VAL A 107 -4.96 6.57 13.26
CA VAL A 107 -4.52 7.93 12.86
C VAL A 107 -3.05 8.18 13.18
N LEU A 108 -2.66 8.04 14.45
CA LEU A 108 -1.39 8.56 14.96
C LEU A 108 -0.21 7.60 14.72
N GLY A 109 -0.49 6.29 14.77
CA GLY A 109 0.51 5.24 14.66
C GLY A 109 1.16 5.18 13.28
N ASN A 110 2.44 4.77 13.26
CA ASN A 110 3.15 4.48 12.01
C ASN A 110 2.61 3.21 11.32
N LYS A 111 3.06 2.90 10.10
CA LYS A 111 2.59 1.72 9.33
C LYS A 111 2.73 0.38 10.10
N GLY A 112 3.70 0.31 11.01
CA GLY A 112 4.01 -0.88 11.81
C GLY A 112 3.30 -0.96 13.17
N SER A 113 2.43 0.00 13.51
CA SER A 113 1.72 -0.01 14.79
C SER A 113 0.61 -1.07 14.85
N PHE A 114 0.03 -1.26 16.04
CA PHE A 114 -0.98 -2.30 16.30
C PHE A 114 -2.41 -1.78 16.10
N ASP A 115 -3.34 -2.68 15.77
CA ASP A 115 -4.69 -2.30 15.31
C ASP A 115 -5.66 -1.87 16.44
N LEU A 116 -5.42 -2.36 17.65
CA LEU A 116 -6.32 -2.19 18.81
C LEU A 116 -5.97 -0.97 19.69
N ALA A 117 -5.14 -0.06 19.20
CA ALA A 117 -4.77 1.18 19.88
C ALA A 117 -6.00 2.04 20.22
N ARG A 118 -6.00 2.76 21.35
CA ARG A 118 -7.04 3.77 21.59
C ARG A 118 -6.77 4.97 20.67
N ASP A 119 -7.53 5.09 19.59
CA ASP A 119 -7.33 6.11 18.56
C ASP A 119 -8.63 6.35 17.79
N VAL A 120 -8.72 7.43 17.03
CA VAL A 120 -9.76 7.58 16.01
C VAL A 120 -9.52 6.57 14.89
N ARG A 121 -10.59 6.18 14.18
CA ARG A 121 -10.49 5.29 13.03
C ARG A 121 -10.89 6.01 11.77
N GLY A 122 -10.00 6.03 10.77
CA GLY A 122 -10.32 6.50 9.43
C GLY A 122 -11.14 5.46 8.67
N PHE A 123 -12.15 5.95 7.95
CA PHE A 123 -13.01 5.19 7.06
C PHE A 123 -13.08 5.94 5.73
N ALA A 124 -12.17 5.63 4.81
CA ALA A 124 -12.11 6.25 3.50
C ALA A 124 -12.71 5.32 2.44
N VAL A 125 -13.72 5.79 1.70
CA VAL A 125 -14.40 5.05 0.64
C VAL A 125 -14.14 5.74 -0.69
N LYS A 126 -13.51 5.02 -1.63
CA LYS A 126 -13.40 5.43 -3.02
C LYS A 126 -14.49 4.75 -3.83
N LEU A 127 -15.31 5.54 -4.50
CA LEU A 127 -16.40 5.11 -5.40
C LEU A 127 -15.96 5.36 -6.83
N TYR A 128 -15.94 4.32 -7.65
CA TYR A 128 -15.56 4.39 -9.07
C TYR A 128 -16.80 4.67 -9.91
N THR A 129 -17.24 5.93 -9.95
CA THR A 129 -18.45 6.35 -10.67
C THR A 129 -18.18 6.56 -12.17
N ARG A 130 -19.24 6.65 -13.00
CA ARG A 130 -19.11 6.91 -14.44
C ARG A 130 -18.70 8.36 -14.76
N GLU A 131 -18.91 9.27 -13.81
CA GLU A 131 -18.63 10.70 -13.96
C GLU A 131 -17.40 11.14 -13.15
N GLY A 132 -16.57 10.19 -12.72
CA GLY A 132 -15.33 10.43 -11.99
C GLY A 132 -15.27 9.69 -10.65
N ASN A 133 -14.06 9.47 -10.16
CA ASN A 133 -13.89 8.84 -8.86
C ASN A 133 -14.29 9.81 -7.75
N TRP A 134 -15.11 9.34 -6.82
CA TRP A 134 -15.51 10.10 -5.65
C TRP A 134 -14.95 9.49 -4.37
N ASP A 135 -14.25 10.30 -3.58
CA ASP A 135 -13.66 9.88 -2.30
C ASP A 135 -14.46 10.47 -1.13
N LEU A 136 -15.15 9.61 -0.39
CA LEU A 136 -15.77 9.93 0.89
C LEU A 136 -14.79 9.57 2.01
N VAL A 137 -14.05 10.58 2.50
CA VAL A 137 -12.97 10.41 3.50
C VAL A 137 -13.46 10.82 4.88
N GLY A 138 -13.89 9.83 5.68
CA GLY A 138 -14.47 10.06 7.01
C GLY A 138 -13.71 9.40 8.15
N ASN A 139 -14.26 9.57 9.35
CA ASN A 139 -13.81 8.93 10.59
C ASN A 139 -14.97 8.18 11.27
N ASN A 140 -14.68 7.35 12.27
CA ASN A 140 -15.67 6.67 13.10
C ASN A 140 -16.31 7.54 14.20
N ILE A 141 -16.00 8.83 14.23
CA ILE A 141 -16.56 9.82 15.16
C ILE A 141 -17.26 10.93 14.36
N PRO A 142 -18.35 11.52 14.89
CA PRO A 142 -19.16 12.50 14.15
C PRO A 142 -18.61 13.93 14.21
N VAL A 143 -17.49 14.16 14.91
CA VAL A 143 -16.84 15.47 15.07
C VAL A 143 -15.33 15.34 14.91
N PHE A 144 -14.63 16.46 14.77
CA PHE A 144 -13.18 16.50 14.75
C PHE A 144 -12.63 17.37 15.90
N PHE A 145 -11.34 17.20 16.22
CA PHE A 145 -10.72 17.82 17.41
C PHE A 145 -10.50 19.33 17.29
N ILE A 146 -10.44 19.85 16.06
CA ILE A 146 -10.11 21.25 15.76
C ILE A 146 -11.14 21.83 14.81
N GLN A 147 -11.30 23.15 14.86
CA GLN A 147 -12.25 23.89 14.01
C GLN A 147 -11.59 24.43 12.74
N ASP A 148 -10.29 24.76 12.80
CA ASP A 148 -9.53 25.35 11.69
C ASP A 148 -8.37 24.43 11.28
N ALA A 149 -8.22 24.21 9.97
CA ALA A 149 -7.19 23.37 9.39
C ALA A 149 -5.75 23.86 9.68
N MET A 150 -5.56 25.16 9.95
CA MET A 150 -4.29 25.72 10.36
C MET A 150 -3.74 25.06 11.63
N LYS A 151 -4.62 24.55 12.52
CA LYS A 151 -4.23 23.84 13.76
C LYS A 151 -3.93 22.36 13.55
N PHE A 152 -4.10 21.82 12.33
CA PHE A 152 -3.89 20.40 12.06
C PHE A 152 -2.45 19.94 12.33
N PRO A 153 -1.39 20.65 11.88
CA PRO A 153 -0.03 20.25 12.19
C PRO A 153 0.25 20.25 13.70
N ASP A 154 -0.27 21.25 14.44
CA ASP A 154 -0.11 21.33 15.89
C ASP A 154 -0.76 20.15 16.62
N LEU A 155 -2.00 19.81 16.25
CA LEU A 155 -2.72 18.66 16.81
C LEU A 155 -1.97 17.35 16.52
N VAL A 156 -1.54 17.15 15.26
CA VAL A 156 -0.86 15.92 14.85
C VAL A 156 0.50 15.79 15.54
N HIS A 157 1.28 16.88 15.64
CA HIS A 157 2.54 16.89 16.39
C HIS A 157 2.32 16.60 17.88
N ALA A 158 1.24 17.13 18.48
CA ALA A 158 0.93 16.88 19.89
C ALA A 158 0.46 15.44 20.17
N GLY A 159 -0.19 14.78 19.20
CA GLY A 159 -0.66 13.40 19.34
C GLY A 159 0.38 12.34 18.95
N LYS A 160 1.31 12.68 18.05
CA LYS A 160 2.39 11.78 17.62
C LYS A 160 3.46 11.64 18.71
N GLN A 161 4.36 10.68 18.45
CA GLN A 161 5.62 10.51 19.15
C GLN A 161 6.36 11.84 19.35
N GLU A 162 6.89 12.07 20.55
CA GLU A 162 7.68 13.27 20.81
C GLU A 162 8.96 13.28 19.94
N PRO A 163 9.36 14.44 19.40
CA PRO A 163 10.39 14.53 18.37
C PRO A 163 11.81 14.23 18.88
N ASP A 164 12.09 14.37 20.18
CA ASP A 164 13.39 14.11 20.80
C ASP A 164 13.68 12.61 20.99
N ARG A 165 12.63 11.81 21.19
CA ARG A 165 12.75 10.39 21.59
C ARG A 165 11.98 9.40 20.71
N GLY A 166 11.08 9.87 19.85
CA GLY A 166 10.27 8.99 19.01
C GLY A 166 9.30 8.10 19.81
N PHE A 167 8.84 8.57 20.98
CA PHE A 167 8.02 7.80 21.93
C PHE A 167 6.88 8.68 22.52
N PRO A 168 5.70 8.12 22.84
CA PRO A 168 5.26 6.73 22.66
C PRO A 168 4.74 6.43 21.24
N GLN A 169 4.81 5.17 20.81
CA GLN A 169 4.10 4.70 19.61
C GLN A 169 2.62 4.50 19.97
N ALA A 170 1.73 5.05 19.14
CA ALA A 170 0.30 4.88 19.28
C ALA A 170 -0.15 3.45 18.95
#